data_AF-A0A2R6P0V1-F1
#
_entry.id   AF-A0A2R6P0V1-F1
#
_cell.length_a   1.000
_cell.length_b   1.000
_cell.length_c   1.000
_cell.angle_alpha   90.00
_cell.angle_beta   90.00
_cell.angle_gamma   90.00
#
_symmetry.space_group_name_H-M   'P 1'
#
loop_
_entity.id
_entity.type
_entity.pdbx_description
1 polymer ?
#
loop_
_entity_poly.entity_id
_entity_poly.type
_entity_poly.pdbx_seq_one_letter_code
_entity_poly.pdbx_strand_id
1 'polypeptide(L)'
;MFFSFAKPTSLLALIFATLPALANPVQIQRRVTVFETSIAAPTTGTTISPGDSFPFSYTPADSCHEAYSGYTVWLLATSPTAADLNSTMAFSQYLYYFGGFTVADFPGLPAFSNAPPSTLSAPDLGESAPSEVFLTIVETISGCPN
;
A
#
# COMPACT_ATOMS: atom_id res chain seq x y z
N MET A 1 -68.90 19.01 36.51
CA MET A 1 -67.90 17.99 36.88
C MET A 1 -67.24 17.49 35.61
N PHE A 2 -65.92 17.30 35.66
CA PHE A 2 -64.95 17.53 34.59
C PHE A 2 -64.88 16.47 33.48
N PHE A 3 -64.73 16.89 32.23
CA PHE A 3 -64.23 16.07 31.12
C PHE A 3 -62.69 16.10 31.14
N SER A 4 -62.04 14.94 31.19
CA SER A 4 -60.58 14.81 31.11
C SER A 4 -60.18 14.19 29.78
N PHE A 5 -59.50 14.98 28.93
CA PHE A 5 -58.88 14.53 27.69
C PHE A 5 -57.42 14.15 27.96
N ALA A 6 -57.06 12.87 27.75
CA ALA A 6 -55.67 12.43 27.79
C ALA A 6 -55.04 12.58 26.39
N LYS A 7 -53.88 13.25 26.32
CA LYS A 7 -53.09 13.50 25.10
C LYS A 7 -52.33 12.24 24.65
N PRO A 8 -52.23 11.95 23.35
CA PRO A 8 -51.24 11.02 22.82
C PRO A 8 -49.91 11.74 22.55
N THR A 9 -48.88 11.39 23.30
CA THR A 9 -47.48 11.78 23.01
C THR A 9 -46.91 10.82 21.96
N SER A 10 -46.81 11.30 20.73
CA SER A 10 -46.21 10.55 19.62
C SER A 10 -44.69 10.69 19.67
N LEU A 11 -43.97 9.60 19.94
CA LEU A 11 -42.51 9.53 19.82
C LEU A 11 -42.12 9.40 18.35
N LEU A 12 -41.52 10.45 17.79
CA LEU A 12 -40.92 10.44 16.48
C LEU A 12 -39.54 9.76 16.57
N ALA A 13 -39.45 8.48 16.19
CA ALA A 13 -38.19 7.77 16.08
C ALA A 13 -37.47 8.21 14.79
N LEU A 14 -36.40 8.99 14.93
CA LEU A 14 -35.47 9.33 13.85
C LEU A 14 -34.61 8.10 13.54
N ILE A 15 -34.95 7.40 12.45
CA ILE A 15 -34.11 6.32 11.90
C ILE A 15 -32.98 6.99 11.11
N PHE A 16 -31.79 7.06 11.70
CA PHE A 16 -30.56 7.34 10.95
C PHE A 16 -30.23 6.11 10.10
N ALA A 17 -30.50 6.17 8.80
CA ALA A 17 -30.01 5.20 7.85
C ALA A 17 -28.49 5.37 7.70
N THR A 18 -27.70 4.49 8.32
CA THR A 18 -26.27 4.38 8.05
C THR A 18 -26.11 3.72 6.69
N LEU A 19 -25.92 4.49 5.62
CA LEU A 19 -25.49 3.96 4.34
C LEU A 19 -24.06 3.41 4.50
N PRO A 20 -23.81 2.10 4.26
CA PRO A 20 -22.44 1.64 4.11
C PRO A 20 -21.90 2.25 2.81
N ALA A 21 -20.80 3.00 2.91
CA ALA A 21 -20.05 3.44 1.74
C ALA A 21 -19.61 2.20 0.95
N LEU A 22 -20.00 2.12 -0.32
CA LEU A 22 -19.58 1.06 -1.23
C LEU A 22 -18.11 1.34 -1.62
N ALA A 23 -17.17 0.80 -0.85
CA ALA A 23 -15.78 0.77 -1.25
C ALA A 23 -15.61 -0.14 -2.47
N ASN A 24 -15.20 0.41 -3.61
CA ASN A 24 -14.95 -0.37 -4.82
C ASN A 24 -13.58 -1.07 -4.71
N PRO A 25 -13.50 -2.38 -5.03
CA PRO A 25 -12.22 -3.08 -5.01
C PRO A 25 -11.27 -2.54 -6.08
N VAL A 26 -10.00 -2.36 -5.73
CA VAL A 26 -8.97 -1.81 -6.62
C VAL A 26 -8.10 -2.96 -7.15
N GLN A 27 -7.74 -2.92 -8.43
CA GLN A 27 -6.78 -3.88 -9.00
C GLN A 27 -5.36 -3.38 -8.75
N ILE A 28 -4.55 -4.17 -8.03
CA ILE A 28 -3.12 -3.89 -7.91
C ILE A 28 -2.37 -4.59 -9.05
N GLN A 29 -1.74 -3.78 -9.87
CA GLN A 29 -0.90 -4.20 -10.98
C GLN A 29 0.56 -3.99 -10.59
N ARG A 30 1.33 -5.06 -10.58
CA ARG A 30 2.72 -5.04 -10.15
C ARG A 30 3.59 -4.53 -11.30
N ARG A 31 4.40 -3.50 -11.06
CA ARG A 31 5.42 -3.06 -12.02
C ARG A 31 6.77 -2.87 -11.32
N VAL A 32 7.80 -3.41 -11.97
CA VAL A 32 9.19 -3.30 -11.55
C VAL A 32 9.74 -2.07 -12.25
N THR A 33 10.07 -1.05 -11.48
CA THR A 33 10.67 0.15 -12.04
C THR A 33 12.03 0.33 -11.42
N VAL A 34 13.01 0.09 -12.28
CA VAL A 34 14.46 0.28 -12.12
C VAL A 34 15.14 -0.82 -11.30
N PHE A 35 15.98 -1.59 -12.00
CA PHE A 35 16.85 -2.67 -11.52
C PHE A 35 16.14 -4.02 -11.30
N GLU A 36 16.87 -5.11 -11.56
CA GLU A 36 16.37 -6.49 -11.71
C GLU A 36 15.77 -7.03 -10.40
N THR A 37 14.54 -6.64 -10.07
CA THR A 37 13.94 -6.98 -8.78
C THR A 37 12.67 -7.79 -8.95
N SER A 38 12.41 -8.69 -8.00
CA SER A 38 11.30 -9.63 -8.06
C SER A 38 10.36 -9.41 -6.88
N ILE A 39 9.28 -8.66 -7.12
CA ILE A 39 8.11 -8.66 -6.24
C ILE A 39 7.44 -10.03 -6.38
N ALA A 40 7.64 -10.94 -5.43
CA ALA A 40 7.01 -12.25 -5.44
C ALA A 40 5.51 -12.20 -5.08
N ALA A 41 5.12 -11.28 -4.21
CA ALA A 41 3.72 -11.04 -3.85
C ALA A 41 3.46 -9.54 -3.58
N PRO A 42 2.29 -9.01 -3.98
CA PRO A 42 1.19 -9.69 -4.67
C PRO A 42 1.50 -9.97 -6.15
N THR A 43 0.81 -10.95 -6.73
CA THR A 43 0.89 -11.23 -8.17
C THR A 43 0.29 -10.08 -8.98
N THR A 44 0.80 -9.86 -10.19
CA THR A 44 0.23 -8.87 -11.12
C THR A 44 -1.26 -9.12 -11.36
N GLY A 45 -2.09 -8.08 -11.23
CA GLY A 45 -3.54 -8.18 -11.43
C GLY A 45 -4.31 -8.71 -10.22
N THR A 46 -3.70 -8.72 -9.03
CA THR A 46 -4.41 -9.12 -7.80
C THR A 46 -5.41 -8.04 -7.43
N THR A 47 -6.67 -8.43 -7.28
CA THR A 47 -7.73 -7.56 -6.73
C THR A 47 -7.59 -7.48 -5.22
N ILE A 48 -7.48 -6.28 -4.66
CA ILE A 48 -7.41 -6.06 -3.22
C ILE A 48 -8.40 -4.96 -2.86
N SER A 49 -9.27 -5.22 -1.88
CA SER A 49 -10.22 -4.21 -1.44
C SER A 49 -9.49 -3.13 -0.61
N PRO A 50 -9.93 -1.87 -0.67
CA PRO A 50 -9.48 -0.84 0.26
C PRO A 50 -9.58 -1.32 1.72
N GLY A 51 -8.50 -1.15 2.50
CA GLY A 51 -8.42 -1.57 3.90
C GLY A 51 -8.03 -3.04 4.13
N ASP A 52 -8.06 -3.90 3.10
CA ASP A 52 -7.69 -5.31 3.24
C ASP A 52 -6.17 -5.49 3.35
N SER A 53 -5.74 -6.50 4.09
CA SER A 53 -4.34 -6.94 4.10
C SER A 53 -4.04 -7.86 2.92
N PHE A 54 -2.85 -7.71 2.34
CA PHE A 54 -2.37 -8.52 1.23
C PHE A 54 -0.94 -9.02 1.50
N PRO A 55 -0.56 -10.20 0.96
CA PRO A 55 0.79 -10.73 1.13
C PRO A 55 1.80 -9.84 0.43
N PHE A 56 2.89 -9.52 1.13
CA PHE A 56 4.01 -8.76 0.60
C PHE A 56 5.27 -9.60 0.68
N SER A 57 5.90 -9.79 -0.48
CA SER A 57 7.17 -10.50 -0.58
C SER A 57 7.98 -9.90 -1.71
N TYR A 58 9.20 -9.51 -1.38
CA TYR A 58 10.13 -8.90 -2.30
C TYR A 58 11.51 -9.48 -2.08
N THR A 59 12.21 -9.78 -3.18
CA THR A 59 13.60 -10.19 -3.16
C THR A 59 14.41 -9.08 -3.82
N PRO A 60 15.30 -8.42 -3.07
CA PRO A 60 16.22 -7.43 -3.62
C PRO A 60 17.15 -8.06 -4.66
N ALA A 61 17.70 -7.22 -5.53
CA ALA A 61 18.73 -7.67 -6.45
C ALA A 61 20.03 -7.92 -5.66
N ASP A 62 20.64 -9.09 -5.83
CA ASP A 62 21.98 -9.36 -5.28
C ASP A 62 23.04 -8.64 -6.14
N SER A 63 23.05 -7.32 -6.03
CA SER A 63 23.97 -6.44 -6.73
C SER A 63 25.05 -5.98 -5.77
N CYS A 64 26.31 -6.10 -6.20
CA CYS A 64 27.46 -5.57 -5.47
C CYS A 64 27.74 -6.21 -4.10
N HIS A 65 27.11 -7.36 -3.80
CA HIS A 65 27.32 -8.18 -2.60
C HIS A 65 27.23 -7.37 -1.30
N GLU A 66 26.27 -6.44 -1.23
CA GLU A 66 25.99 -5.71 -0.01
C GLU A 66 25.47 -6.68 1.07
N ALA A 67 25.79 -6.42 2.34
CA ALA A 67 25.28 -7.26 3.41
C ALA A 67 23.77 -7.06 3.64
N TYR A 68 23.27 -5.89 3.24
CA TYR A 68 21.89 -5.49 3.43
C TYR A 68 21.43 -4.58 2.29
N SER A 69 20.32 -4.94 1.66
CA SER A 69 19.62 -4.09 0.69
C SER A 69 18.53 -3.25 1.34
N GLY A 70 18.57 -1.95 1.03
CA GLY A 70 17.55 -0.97 1.39
C GLY A 70 16.62 -0.66 0.22
N TYR A 71 15.32 -0.66 0.47
CA TYR A 71 14.33 -0.34 -0.56
C TYR A 71 13.10 0.36 0.01
N THR A 72 12.37 1.05 -0.86
CA THR A 72 11.13 1.77 -0.52
C THR A 72 9.95 1.24 -1.30
N VAL A 73 8.77 1.22 -0.69
CA VAL A 73 7.55 0.65 -1.27
C VAL A 73 6.48 1.71 -1.41
N TRP A 74 5.93 1.83 -2.62
CA TRP A 74 5.01 2.88 -3.03
C TRP A 74 3.80 2.32 -3.76
N LEU A 75 2.69 3.04 -3.69
CA LEU A 75 1.50 2.82 -4.51
C LEU A 75 1.30 4.02 -5.43
N LEU A 76 1.24 3.80 -6.74
CA LEU A 76 1.08 4.86 -7.74
C LEU A 76 -0.20 4.68 -8.56
N ALA A 77 -0.72 5.78 -9.11
CA ALA A 77 -1.90 5.74 -10.00
C ALA A 77 -1.55 5.35 -11.44
N THR A 78 -0.30 5.52 -11.84
CA THR A 78 0.20 5.25 -13.18
C THR A 78 1.44 4.39 -13.13
N SER A 79 1.69 3.67 -14.21
CA SER A 79 2.91 2.86 -14.34
C SER A 79 4.15 3.74 -14.15
N PRO A 80 5.04 3.41 -13.20
CA PRO A 80 6.24 4.19 -12.98
C PRO A 80 7.30 3.92 -14.04
N THR A 81 8.11 4.93 -14.32
CA THR A 81 9.35 4.90 -15.08
C THR A 81 10.49 5.49 -14.26
N ALA A 82 11.74 5.23 -14.66
CA ALA A 82 12.90 5.82 -13.97
C ALA A 82 12.90 7.37 -13.99
N ALA A 83 12.25 7.97 -15.00
CA ALA A 83 12.14 9.42 -15.12
C ALA A 83 11.19 10.05 -14.08
N ASP A 84 10.34 9.24 -13.44
CA ASP A 84 9.41 9.69 -12.40
C ASP A 84 10.08 9.84 -11.03
N LEU A 85 11.31 9.31 -10.88
CA LEU A 85 12.11 9.44 -9.67
C LEU A 85 12.79 10.81 -9.62
N ASN A 86 12.75 11.43 -8.45
CA ASN A 86 13.51 12.65 -8.19
C ASN A 86 14.99 12.34 -7.88
N SER A 87 15.78 13.39 -7.62
CA SER A 87 17.22 13.26 -7.33
C SER A 87 17.53 12.46 -6.06
N THR A 88 16.54 12.16 -5.22
CA THR A 88 16.69 11.34 -4.01
C THR A 88 16.08 9.94 -4.16
N MET A 89 15.84 9.47 -5.40
CA MET A 89 15.24 8.16 -5.67
C MET A 89 13.84 7.97 -5.05
N ALA A 90 13.07 9.05 -4.94
CA ALA A 90 11.70 9.03 -4.43
C ALA A 90 10.70 9.53 -5.49
N PHE A 91 9.43 9.14 -5.34
CA PHE A 91 8.34 9.65 -6.16
C PHE A 91 7.76 10.94 -5.56
N SER A 92 7.61 11.98 -6.39
CA SER A 92 6.95 13.23 -5.97
C SER A 92 5.43 13.17 -6.06
N GLN A 93 4.89 12.22 -6.84
CA GLN A 93 3.46 11.99 -7.02
C GLN A 93 3.18 10.51 -6.77
N TYR A 94 2.48 10.21 -5.69
CA TYR A 94 2.14 8.85 -5.27
C TYR A 94 0.79 8.83 -4.57
N LEU A 95 0.12 7.68 -4.57
CA LEU A 95 -1.13 7.47 -3.84
C LEU A 95 -0.85 7.13 -2.38
N TYR A 96 0.17 6.30 -2.13
CA TYR A 96 0.55 5.90 -0.78
C TYR A 96 2.03 5.52 -0.68
N TYR A 97 2.62 5.78 0.48
CA TYR A 97 3.98 5.37 0.82
C TYR A 97 3.91 4.40 2.00
N PHE A 98 4.32 3.15 1.79
CA PHE A 98 4.28 2.13 2.82
C PHE A 98 5.46 2.21 3.79
N GLY A 99 6.58 2.75 3.34
CA GLY A 99 7.79 2.85 4.14
C GLY A 99 9.05 2.39 3.39
N GLY A 100 10.16 2.53 4.10
CA GLY A 100 11.47 2.03 3.71
C GLY A 100 11.83 0.81 4.56
N PHE A 101 12.25 -0.25 3.90
CA PHE A 101 12.59 -1.51 4.52
C PHE A 101 14.04 -1.87 4.23
N THR A 102 14.61 -2.65 5.14
CA THR A 102 15.97 -3.16 5.01
C THR A 102 15.93 -4.66 5.28
N VAL A 103 16.53 -5.42 4.37
CA VAL A 103 16.63 -6.88 4.48
C VAL A 103 18.09 -7.28 4.41
N ALA A 104 18.42 -8.40 5.06
CA ALA A 104 19.73 -9.00 4.96
C ALA A 104 19.81 -9.88 3.71
N ASP A 105 20.88 -9.72 2.93
CA ASP A 105 21.10 -10.53 1.73
C ASP A 105 21.82 -11.85 2.05
N PHE A 106 22.49 -11.90 3.20
CA PHE A 106 23.17 -13.12 3.68
C PHE A 106 22.46 -13.75 4.90
N PRO A 107 22.37 -15.09 4.94
CA PRO A 107 21.82 -15.80 6.08
C PRO A 107 22.70 -15.61 7.33
N GLY A 108 22.05 -15.53 8.50
CA GLY A 108 22.74 -15.42 9.78
C GLY A 108 23.07 -13.97 10.21
N LEU A 109 22.76 -12.98 9.38
CA LEU A 109 22.82 -11.58 9.76
C LEU A 109 21.62 -11.19 10.64
N PRO A 110 21.81 -10.28 11.61
CA PRO A 110 20.71 -9.73 12.41
C PRO A 110 19.63 -9.08 11.54
N ALA A 111 18.37 -9.30 11.88
CA ALA A 111 17.28 -8.55 11.28
C ALA A 111 17.36 -7.07 11.70
N PHE A 112 17.11 -6.17 10.76
CA PHE A 112 16.95 -4.76 11.05
C PHE A 112 15.59 -4.48 11.71
N SER A 113 15.50 -3.37 12.47
CA SER A 113 14.26 -2.96 13.12
C SER A 113 13.15 -2.59 12.13
N ASN A 114 13.52 -2.22 10.90
CA ASN A 114 12.62 -1.92 9.78
C ASN A 114 12.59 -3.05 8.74
N ALA A 115 12.68 -4.31 9.17
CA ALA A 115 12.46 -5.45 8.28
C ALA A 115 11.06 -5.38 7.62
N PRO A 116 10.93 -5.83 6.36
CA PRO A 116 9.64 -5.83 5.67
C PRO A 116 8.63 -6.76 6.38
N PRO A 117 7.38 -6.34 6.57
CA PRO A 117 6.34 -7.22 7.06
C PRO A 117 5.95 -8.25 5.98
N SER A 118 5.44 -9.41 6.39
CA SER A 118 4.92 -10.42 5.46
C SER A 118 3.60 -10.02 4.79
N THR A 119 2.96 -8.96 5.29
CA THR A 119 1.70 -8.43 4.78
C THR A 119 1.71 -6.91 4.84
N LEU A 120 1.11 -6.27 3.85
CA LEU A 120 0.81 -4.83 3.83
C LEU A 120 -0.70 -4.64 3.85
N SER A 121 -1.17 -3.50 4.35
CA SER A 121 -2.60 -3.16 4.32
C SER A 121 -2.87 -2.16 3.20
N ALA A 122 -3.79 -2.50 2.30
CA ALA A 122 -4.18 -1.61 1.23
C ALA A 122 -4.79 -0.32 1.83
N PRO A 123 -4.28 0.86 1.47
CA PRO A 123 -4.85 2.11 1.94
C PRO A 123 -6.27 2.30 1.37
N ASP A 124 -7.12 2.98 2.13
CA ASP A 124 -8.36 3.51 1.56
C ASP A 124 -8.04 4.74 0.71
N LEU A 125 -8.22 4.58 -0.60
CA LEU A 125 -7.95 5.61 -1.61
C LEU A 125 -9.18 6.50 -1.89
N GLY A 126 -10.33 6.20 -1.28
CA GLY A 126 -11.58 6.93 -1.45
C GLY A 126 -12.29 6.68 -2.78
N GLU A 127 -13.40 7.40 -3.02
CA GLU A 127 -14.28 7.17 -4.18
C GLU A 127 -13.66 7.55 -5.54
N SER A 128 -12.59 8.35 -5.53
CA SER A 128 -11.84 8.76 -6.73
C SER A 128 -10.64 7.85 -7.02
N ALA A 129 -10.55 6.69 -6.35
CA ALA A 129 -9.47 5.75 -6.56
C ALA A 129 -9.45 5.27 -8.03
N PRO A 130 -8.27 5.18 -8.65
CA PRO A 130 -8.17 4.58 -9.97
C PRO A 130 -8.54 3.09 -9.88
N SER A 131 -9.11 2.54 -10.95
CA SER A 131 -9.45 1.12 -11.03
C SER A 131 -8.23 0.20 -10.98
N GLU A 132 -7.07 0.74 -11.33
CA GLU A 132 -5.77 0.08 -11.38
C GLU A 132 -4.73 0.95 -10.66
N VAL A 133 -3.91 0.33 -9.82
CA VAL A 133 -2.79 0.97 -9.12
C VAL A 133 -1.53 0.15 -9.28
N PHE A 134 -0.39 0.81 -9.12
CA PHE A 134 0.92 0.20 -9.30
C PHE A 134 1.69 0.09 -7.99
N LEU A 135 1.84 -1.14 -7.49
CA LEU A 135 2.77 -1.40 -6.39
C LEU A 135 4.19 -1.38 -6.96
N THR A 136 5.00 -0.49 -6.41
CA THR A 136 6.30 -0.13 -6.95
C THR A 136 7.35 -0.17 -5.86
N ILE A 137 8.52 -0.73 -6.18
CA ILE A 137 9.66 -0.81 -5.27
C ILE A 137 10.84 -0.10 -5.91
N VAL A 138 11.51 0.72 -5.11
CA VAL A 138 12.77 1.37 -5.49
C VAL A 138 13.85 0.87 -4.53
N GLU A 139 14.76 0.07 -5.07
CA GLU A 139 15.95 -0.38 -4.36
C GLU A 139 17.08 0.63 -4.52
N THR A 140 17.84 0.86 -3.45
CA THR A 140 19.05 1.67 -3.50
C THR A 140 20.24 0.72 -3.42
N ILE A 141 20.98 0.59 -4.52
CA ILE A 141 22.22 -0.18 -4.58
C ILE A 141 23.37 0.79 -4.32
N SER A 142 24.24 0.49 -3.35
CA SER A 142 25.45 1.26 -3.10
C SER A 142 26.70 0.37 -3.16
N GLY A 143 27.88 0.92 -2.84
CA GLY A 143 29.08 0.10 -2.60
C GLY A 143 29.73 -0.61 -3.80
N CYS A 144 29.21 -0.46 -5.02
CA CYS A 144 29.81 -1.09 -6.21
C CYS A 144 31.19 -0.51 -6.54
N PRO A 145 32.22 -1.34 -6.77
CA PRO A 145 33.50 -0.85 -7.30
C PRO A 145 33.30 -0.33 -8.73
N ASN A 146 33.80 0.90 -8.99
CA ASN A 146 33.83 1.53 -10.32
C ASN A 146 34.79 0.83 -11.27
#